data_AF-A0A8J6Q9F9-F1
#
_entry.id   AF-A0A8J6Q9F9-F1
#
_cell.length_a   1.000
_cell.length_b   1.000
_cell.length_c   1.000
_cell.angle_alpha   90.00
_cell.angle_beta   90.00
_cell.angle_gamma   90.00
#
_symmetry.space_group_name_H-M   'P 1'
#
loop_
_entity.id
_entity.type
_entity.pdbx_description
1 polymer ?
#
loop_
_entity_poly.entity_id
_entity_poly.type
_entity_poly.pdbx_seq_one_letter_code
_entity_poly.pdbx_strand_id
1 'polypeptide(L)'
;MKLKLSYLFLVLTIFLSCDELDKLTEFDVSDNYGTTLNVAVPEGGSMSWSENITVNLASNNQVQENLEYIQDVTITNLSFEIDNYVGAADGKLSNATISIAGNTISIGSIDLKAADDSNQIFSIGTAEQLALIAAYLKNEQRVTATLSGTLNTTPVNFDVNIDVEVTVTIDVI
;
A
#
# COMPACT_ATOMS: atom_id res chain seq x y z
N MET A 1 3.89 42.88 -61.12
CA MET A 1 4.73 42.03 -60.24
C MET A 1 3.83 41.50 -59.13
N LYS A 2 3.77 40.18 -58.98
CA LYS A 2 2.74 39.45 -58.24
C LYS A 2 2.95 39.57 -56.72
N LEU A 3 2.08 40.28 -56.00
CA LEU A 3 1.95 40.12 -54.55
C LEU A 3 1.04 38.90 -54.29
N LYS A 4 1.64 37.72 -54.24
CA LYS A 4 1.01 36.47 -53.77
C LYS A 4 1.99 35.75 -52.86
N LEU A 5 2.18 36.20 -51.62
CA LEU A 5 2.76 35.38 -50.54
C LEU A 5 2.71 36.14 -49.20
N SER A 6 1.53 36.35 -48.63
CA SER A 6 1.45 36.89 -47.26
C SER A 6 0.22 36.32 -46.54
N TYR A 7 0.12 34.99 -46.52
CA TYR A 7 -0.87 34.26 -45.72
C TYR A 7 -0.34 32.88 -45.29
N LEU A 8 0.97 32.73 -45.08
CA LEU A 8 1.60 31.48 -44.62
C LEU A 8 2.15 31.57 -43.19
N PHE A 9 1.71 32.54 -42.39
CA PHE A 9 2.31 32.73 -41.07
C PHE A 9 1.29 33.05 -39.99
N LEU A 10 0.24 32.24 -39.84
CA LEU A 10 -0.51 32.16 -38.58
C LEU A 10 -1.44 30.94 -38.50
N VAL A 11 -0.92 29.75 -38.78
CA VAL A 11 -1.54 28.51 -38.26
C VAL A 11 -0.44 27.72 -37.56
N LEU A 12 0.20 28.38 -36.60
CA LEU A 12 0.89 27.70 -35.50
C LEU A 12 -0.13 27.58 -34.35
N THR A 13 -1.33 27.09 -34.65
CA THR A 13 -2.29 26.71 -33.63
C THR A 13 -1.76 25.43 -32.99
N ILE A 14 -0.95 25.63 -31.95
CA ILE A 14 -1.17 25.01 -30.64
C ILE A 14 -1.65 23.55 -30.75
N PHE A 15 -0.77 22.68 -31.24
CA PHE A 15 -0.83 21.25 -30.93
C PHE A 15 0.04 20.97 -29.71
N LEU A 16 0.01 21.84 -28.71
CA LEU A 16 0.33 21.41 -27.36
C LEU A 16 -0.80 20.43 -27.03
N SER A 17 -0.53 19.14 -27.15
CA SER A 17 -1.47 18.10 -26.77
C SER A 17 -1.94 18.41 -25.35
N CYS A 18 -3.25 18.50 -25.13
CA CYS A 18 -3.81 18.77 -23.81
C CYS A 18 -3.23 17.82 -22.75
N ASP A 19 -2.95 16.56 -23.11
CA ASP A 19 -2.30 15.57 -22.25
C ASP A 19 -0.92 15.99 -21.68
N GLU A 20 -0.17 16.86 -22.35
CA GLU A 20 1.08 17.40 -21.80
C GLU A 20 0.85 18.62 -20.91
N LEU A 21 -0.25 19.34 -21.12
CA LEU A 21 -0.62 20.48 -20.27
C LEU A 21 -1.28 20.02 -18.97
N ASP A 22 -2.09 18.96 -19.00
CA ASP A 22 -2.70 18.35 -17.80
C ASP A 22 -1.60 17.80 -16.86
N LYS A 23 -0.54 17.20 -17.40
CA LYS A 23 0.63 16.79 -16.59
C LYS A 23 1.39 17.93 -15.92
N LEU A 24 1.21 19.18 -16.35
CA LEU A 24 1.85 20.34 -15.70
C LEU A 24 1.09 20.80 -14.46
N THR A 25 -0.15 20.33 -14.28
CA THR A 25 -1.01 20.64 -13.13
C THR A 25 -1.06 19.49 -12.13
N GLU A 26 -0.57 18.32 -12.52
CA GLU A 26 -0.40 17.17 -11.65
C GLU A 26 0.80 17.33 -10.70
N PHE A 27 0.63 16.89 -9.45
CA PHE A 27 1.74 16.69 -8.52
C PHE A 27 1.53 15.43 -7.68
N ASP A 28 2.65 14.82 -7.27
CA ASP A 28 2.65 13.60 -6.48
C ASP A 28 2.90 13.89 -4.99
N VAL A 29 2.17 13.19 -4.14
CA VAL A 29 2.43 13.10 -2.70
C VAL A 29 2.67 11.64 -2.36
N SER A 30 3.92 11.32 -2.00
CA SER A 30 4.29 10.00 -1.49
C SER A 30 4.34 10.01 0.04
N ASP A 31 3.76 8.98 0.65
CA ASP A 31 3.80 8.79 2.10
C ASP A 31 3.85 7.30 2.46
N ASN A 32 4.26 7.01 3.68
CA ASN A 32 4.32 5.66 4.24
C ASN A 32 3.30 5.50 5.37
N TYR A 33 2.37 4.58 5.19
CA TYR A 33 1.28 4.29 6.13
C TYR A 33 1.58 3.07 7.00
N GLY A 34 2.80 3.01 7.54
CA GLY A 34 3.26 1.90 8.36
C GLY A 34 2.57 1.81 9.73
N THR A 35 2.46 0.60 10.26
CA THR A 35 1.95 0.34 11.62
C THR A 35 2.59 -0.91 12.21
N THR A 36 2.66 -0.96 13.53
CA THR A 36 3.07 -2.15 14.27
C THR A 36 1.85 -2.79 14.94
N LEU A 37 1.69 -4.10 14.75
CA LEU A 37 0.73 -4.91 15.49
C LEU A 37 1.47 -5.80 16.48
N ASN A 38 1.11 -5.74 17.76
CA ASN A 38 1.62 -6.71 18.73
C ASN A 38 0.72 -7.96 18.75
N VAL A 39 1.33 -9.13 18.58
CA VAL A 39 0.67 -10.43 18.66
C VAL A 39 1.14 -11.15 19.90
N ALA A 40 0.26 -11.24 20.91
CA ALA A 40 0.54 -11.93 22.15
C ALA A 40 -0.51 -13.04 22.40
N VAL A 41 -0.09 -14.29 22.28
CA VAL A 41 -0.94 -15.45 22.57
C VAL A 41 -0.40 -16.18 23.80
N PRO A 42 -1.15 -16.24 24.92
CA PRO A 42 -0.72 -16.92 26.14
C PRO A 42 -0.77 -18.45 25.99
N GLU A 43 -0.20 -19.15 26.98
CA GLU A 43 -0.22 -20.62 27.02
C GLU A 43 -1.65 -21.17 27.01
N GLY A 44 -1.92 -22.13 26.12
CA GLY A 44 -3.27 -22.69 25.94
C GLY A 44 -4.27 -21.74 25.25
N GLY A 45 -3.79 -20.60 24.74
CA GLY A 45 -4.58 -19.65 23.97
C GLY A 45 -4.97 -20.15 22.58
N SER A 46 -5.78 -19.37 21.87
CA SER A 46 -6.16 -19.67 20.49
C SER A 46 -4.93 -19.63 19.59
N MET A 47 -4.65 -20.73 18.90
CA MET A 47 -3.62 -20.78 17.86
C MET A 47 -4.01 -19.97 16.61
N SER A 48 -5.30 -19.66 16.43
CA SER A 48 -5.76 -18.76 15.37
C SER A 48 -5.70 -17.31 15.85
N TRP A 49 -5.12 -16.46 15.01
CA TRP A 49 -4.94 -15.03 15.24
C TRP A 49 -5.56 -14.24 14.09
N SER A 50 -6.15 -13.07 14.40
CA SER A 50 -6.69 -12.14 13.41
C SER A 50 -6.69 -10.72 13.95
N GLU A 51 -6.11 -9.77 13.20
CA GLU A 51 -6.02 -8.36 13.59
C GLU A 51 -6.30 -7.43 12.40
N ASN A 52 -6.79 -6.23 12.69
CA ASN A 52 -7.15 -5.25 11.68
C ASN A 52 -6.19 -4.06 11.63
N ILE A 53 -5.93 -3.56 10.43
CA ILE A 53 -5.15 -2.35 10.16
C ILE A 53 -5.93 -1.46 9.23
N THR A 54 -5.82 -0.15 9.40
CA THR A 54 -6.46 0.81 8.51
C THR A 54 -5.44 1.77 7.92
N VAL A 55 -5.42 1.86 6.60
CA VAL A 55 -4.75 2.93 5.86
C VAL A 55 -5.80 3.99 5.51
N ASN A 56 -5.52 5.25 5.79
CA ASN A 56 -6.42 6.37 5.53
C ASN A 56 -5.63 7.49 4.86
N LEU A 57 -5.87 7.76 3.58
CA LEU A 57 -5.14 8.78 2.81
C LEU A 57 -5.26 10.18 3.44
N ALA A 58 -6.39 10.44 4.11
CA ALA A 58 -6.62 11.71 4.79
C ALA A 58 -5.77 11.91 6.05
N SER A 59 -4.94 10.94 6.47
CA SER A 59 -3.97 11.18 7.55
C SER A 59 -2.76 12.00 7.10
N ASN A 60 -2.52 12.12 5.79
CA ASN A 60 -1.54 13.05 5.24
C ASN A 60 -2.21 14.40 4.96
N ASN A 61 -1.70 15.47 5.57
CA ASN A 61 -2.32 16.81 5.46
C ASN A 61 -2.41 17.32 4.01
N GLN A 62 -1.39 17.06 3.17
CA GLN A 62 -1.40 17.53 1.79
C GLN A 62 -2.44 16.77 0.95
N VAL A 63 -2.59 15.46 1.20
CA VAL A 63 -3.64 14.66 0.55
C VAL A 63 -5.02 15.06 1.07
N GLN A 64 -5.16 15.30 2.38
CA GLN A 64 -6.41 15.73 3.01
C GLN A 64 -6.94 17.04 2.42
N GLU A 65 -6.06 18.01 2.14
CA GLU A 65 -6.43 19.29 1.54
C GLU A 65 -6.88 19.18 0.09
N ASN A 66 -6.60 18.07 -0.59
CA ASN A 66 -6.83 17.87 -2.02
C ASN A 66 -7.60 16.57 -2.35
N LEU A 67 -8.40 16.04 -1.40
CA LEU A 67 -9.10 14.77 -1.57
C LEU A 67 -10.02 14.71 -2.81
N GLU A 68 -10.61 15.85 -3.19
CA GLU A 68 -11.49 15.95 -4.36
C GLU A 68 -10.74 15.97 -5.70
N TYR A 69 -9.43 16.22 -5.64
CA TYR A 69 -8.53 16.37 -6.77
C TYR A 69 -7.64 15.13 -6.99
N ILE A 70 -7.87 14.05 -6.25
CA ILE A 70 -7.12 12.80 -6.42
C ILE A 70 -7.43 12.19 -7.79
N GLN A 71 -6.43 12.19 -8.65
CA GLN A 71 -6.52 11.65 -10.00
C GLN A 71 -6.04 10.20 -10.05
N ASP A 72 -5.02 9.82 -9.27
CA ASP A 72 -4.53 8.45 -9.16
C ASP A 72 -4.01 8.11 -7.75
N VAL A 73 -4.02 6.82 -7.43
CA VAL A 73 -3.36 6.26 -6.25
C VAL A 73 -2.58 5.03 -6.70
N THR A 74 -1.31 4.99 -6.34
CA THR A 74 -0.41 3.86 -6.60
C THR A 74 0.17 3.35 -5.28
N ILE A 75 0.13 2.03 -5.07
CA ILE A 75 0.85 1.36 -3.99
C ILE A 75 2.14 0.79 -4.57
N THR A 76 3.28 1.35 -4.20
CA THR A 76 4.60 0.92 -4.71
C THR A 76 5.16 -0.25 -3.93
N ASN A 77 4.86 -0.31 -2.63
CA ASN A 77 5.29 -1.37 -1.74
C ASN A 77 4.19 -1.68 -0.72
N LEU A 78 4.00 -2.98 -0.48
CA LEU A 78 3.30 -3.48 0.68
C LEU A 78 4.15 -4.61 1.23
N SER A 79 4.66 -4.44 2.45
CA SER A 79 5.54 -5.42 3.06
C SER A 79 5.29 -5.54 4.55
N PHE A 80 5.81 -6.62 5.14
CA PHE A 80 5.88 -6.73 6.59
C PHE A 80 7.17 -7.38 7.05
N GLU A 81 7.46 -7.19 8.32
CA GLU A 81 8.57 -7.78 9.06
C GLU A 81 8.05 -8.31 10.41
N ILE A 82 8.68 -9.37 10.90
CA ILE A 82 8.41 -9.92 12.24
C ILE A 82 9.56 -9.51 13.15
N ASP A 83 9.22 -8.85 14.25
CA ASP A 83 10.18 -8.36 15.25
C ASP A 83 9.87 -8.90 16.65
N ASN A 84 10.87 -8.87 17.53
CA ASN A 84 10.73 -9.12 18.96
C ASN A 84 10.10 -10.48 19.27
N TYR A 85 10.48 -11.52 18.53
CA TYR A 85 9.90 -12.85 18.69
C TYR A 85 10.33 -13.50 20.01
N VAL A 86 9.34 -13.91 20.80
CA VAL A 86 9.50 -14.66 22.03
C VAL A 86 8.55 -15.85 22.00
N GLY A 87 9.10 -17.06 21.94
CA GLY A 87 8.33 -18.30 21.92
C GLY A 87 9.22 -19.53 21.75
N ALA A 88 8.62 -20.63 21.31
CA ALA A 88 9.34 -21.87 21.03
C ALA A 88 10.34 -21.69 19.86
N ALA A 89 11.46 -22.41 19.90
CA ALA A 89 12.49 -22.31 18.86
C ALA A 89 12.01 -22.78 17.47
N ASP A 90 10.97 -23.61 17.42
CA ASP A 90 10.30 -24.10 16.22
C ASP A 90 8.97 -23.36 15.94
N GLY A 91 8.81 -22.15 16.49
CA GLY A 91 7.62 -21.32 16.32
C GLY A 91 7.34 -20.95 14.87
N LYS A 92 6.14 -21.27 14.41
CA LYS A 92 5.74 -21.13 13.02
C LYS A 92 4.34 -20.53 12.90
N LEU A 93 4.21 -19.54 12.04
CA LEU A 93 2.93 -19.06 11.53
C LEU A 93 2.62 -19.76 10.20
N SER A 94 1.48 -20.40 10.10
CA SER A 94 1.02 -21.11 8.90
C SER A 94 -0.28 -20.53 8.40
N ASN A 95 -0.57 -20.69 7.11
CA ASN A 95 -1.77 -20.15 6.45
C ASN A 95 -1.94 -18.65 6.70
N ALA A 96 -0.82 -17.91 6.74
CA ALA A 96 -0.86 -16.47 6.90
C ALA A 96 -1.53 -15.84 5.68
N THR A 97 -2.52 -14.98 5.91
CA THR A 97 -3.22 -14.25 4.86
C THR A 97 -3.47 -12.81 5.29
N ILE A 98 -3.59 -11.95 4.29
CA ILE A 98 -4.11 -10.59 4.46
C ILE A 98 -5.34 -10.43 3.56
N SER A 99 -6.45 -10.01 4.16
CA SER A 99 -7.68 -9.69 3.45
C SER A 99 -7.87 -8.18 3.41
N ILE A 100 -7.95 -7.60 2.22
CA ILE A 100 -7.99 -6.15 2.01
C ILE A 100 -8.86 -5.83 0.80
N ALA A 101 -9.81 -4.90 0.96
CA ALA A 101 -10.74 -4.50 -0.11
C ALA A 101 -11.44 -5.70 -0.81
N GLY A 102 -11.77 -6.76 -0.07
CA GLY A 102 -12.39 -7.98 -0.60
C GLY A 102 -11.43 -8.95 -1.31
N ASN A 103 -10.13 -8.60 -1.42
CA ASN A 103 -9.09 -9.48 -1.94
C ASN A 103 -8.41 -10.21 -0.80
N THR A 104 -8.08 -11.50 -0.99
CA THR A 104 -7.28 -12.26 -0.03
C THR A 104 -5.96 -12.63 -0.66
N ILE A 105 -4.87 -12.24 -0.02
CA ILE A 105 -3.50 -12.50 -0.46
C ILE A 105 -2.90 -13.53 0.50
N SER A 106 -2.41 -14.64 -0.05
CA SER A 106 -1.69 -15.66 0.72
C SER A 106 -0.25 -15.23 0.92
N ILE A 107 0.20 -15.22 2.18
CA ILE A 107 1.57 -14.93 2.58
C ILE A 107 2.35 -16.25 2.74
N GLY A 108 1.66 -17.32 3.14
CA GLY A 108 2.23 -18.66 3.26
C GLY A 108 2.63 -19.02 4.69
N SER A 109 3.75 -19.71 4.83
CA SER A 109 4.29 -20.15 6.13
C SER A 109 5.54 -19.36 6.48
N ILE A 110 5.65 -18.97 7.74
CA ILE A 110 6.75 -18.16 8.27
C ILE A 110 7.32 -18.87 9.48
N ASP A 111 8.64 -19.11 9.46
CA ASP A 111 9.40 -19.44 10.66
C ASP A 111 9.64 -18.14 11.43
N LEU A 112 8.97 -17.97 12.57
CA LEU A 112 8.91 -16.68 13.25
C LEU A 112 10.26 -16.32 13.87
N LYS A 113 11.00 -17.30 14.37
CA LYS A 113 12.31 -17.07 14.96
C LYS A 113 13.34 -16.74 13.89
N ALA A 114 13.33 -17.47 12.78
CA ALA A 114 14.25 -17.18 11.68
C ALA A 114 13.97 -15.81 11.04
N ALA A 115 12.69 -15.44 10.93
CA ALA A 115 12.30 -14.13 10.40
C ALA A 115 12.83 -12.98 11.27
N ASP A 116 12.63 -13.04 12.59
CA ASP A 116 13.13 -12.06 13.56
C ASP A 116 14.66 -12.02 13.63
N ASP A 117 15.33 -13.18 13.72
CA ASP A 117 16.80 -13.23 13.80
C ASP A 117 17.51 -12.67 12.55
N SER A 118 16.82 -12.59 11.41
CA SER A 118 17.38 -12.15 10.13
C SER A 118 16.81 -10.83 9.60
N ASN A 119 15.89 -10.19 10.32
CA ASN A 119 15.19 -8.98 9.87
C ASN A 119 14.57 -9.19 8.47
N GLN A 120 13.87 -10.33 8.31
CA GLN A 120 13.34 -10.72 7.00
C GLN A 120 12.14 -9.86 6.62
N ILE A 121 12.29 -9.13 5.50
CA ILE A 121 11.19 -8.38 4.88
C ILE A 121 10.43 -9.29 3.91
N PHE A 122 9.12 -9.37 4.09
CA PHE A 122 8.21 -10.13 3.23
C PHE A 122 7.36 -9.17 2.40
N SER A 123 7.55 -9.18 1.08
CA SER A 123 6.67 -8.47 0.15
C SER A 123 5.32 -9.17 0.05
N ILE A 124 4.25 -8.39 0.05
CA ILE A 124 2.87 -8.86 0.02
C ILE A 124 2.23 -8.50 -1.32
N GLY A 125 1.67 -9.50 -1.98
CA GLY A 125 0.83 -9.31 -3.15
C GLY A 125 1.61 -9.16 -4.46
N THR A 126 0.90 -9.33 -5.57
CA THR A 126 1.42 -9.04 -6.92
C THR A 126 1.09 -7.61 -7.34
N ALA A 127 1.72 -7.13 -8.41
CA ALA A 127 1.43 -5.82 -8.99
C ALA A 127 -0.08 -5.66 -9.32
N GLU A 128 -0.74 -6.71 -9.83
CA GLU A 128 -2.18 -6.67 -10.11
C GLU A 128 -3.01 -6.55 -8.83
N GLN A 129 -2.63 -7.24 -7.75
CA GLN A 129 -3.34 -7.16 -6.47
C GLN A 129 -3.17 -5.78 -5.82
N LEU A 130 -1.96 -5.22 -5.87
CA LEU A 130 -1.69 -3.88 -5.35
C LEU A 130 -2.45 -2.81 -6.14
N ALA A 131 -2.55 -2.94 -7.47
CA ALA A 131 -3.33 -2.04 -8.31
C ALA A 131 -4.84 -2.07 -7.95
N LEU A 132 -5.40 -3.24 -7.63
CA LEU A 132 -6.80 -3.35 -7.19
C LEU A 132 -7.04 -2.66 -5.84
N ILE A 133 -6.10 -2.80 -4.90
CA ILE A 133 -6.18 -2.13 -3.59
C ILE A 133 -6.02 -0.62 -3.77
N ALA A 134 -5.11 -0.17 -4.63
CA ALA A 134 -4.88 1.24 -4.90
C ALA A 134 -6.12 1.90 -5.55
N ALA A 135 -6.76 1.22 -6.50
CA ALA A 135 -8.03 1.66 -7.09
C ALA A 135 -9.15 1.74 -6.04
N TYR A 136 -9.20 0.82 -5.08
CA TYR A 136 -10.14 0.91 -3.95
C TYR A 136 -9.84 2.13 -3.08
N LEU A 137 -8.57 2.34 -2.69
CA LEU A 137 -8.12 3.49 -1.90
C LEU A 137 -8.41 4.82 -2.57
N LYS A 138 -8.26 4.91 -3.90
CA LYS A 138 -8.63 6.12 -4.66
C LYS A 138 -10.10 6.50 -4.45
N ASN A 139 -11.00 5.51 -4.47
CA ASN A 139 -12.44 5.76 -4.41
C ASN A 139 -12.95 5.94 -2.97
N GLU A 140 -12.45 5.15 -2.04
CA GLU A 140 -12.96 5.09 -0.66
C GLU A 140 -12.09 5.90 0.32
N GLN A 141 -10.90 6.33 -0.11
CA GLN A 141 -9.89 7.12 0.64
C GLN A 141 -9.35 6.44 1.91
N ARG A 142 -9.92 5.29 2.27
CA ARG A 142 -9.57 4.48 3.43
C ARG A 142 -9.80 3.00 3.12
N VAL A 143 -8.88 2.16 3.55
CA VAL A 143 -9.02 0.71 3.44
C VAL A 143 -8.63 0.05 4.76
N THR A 144 -9.41 -0.96 5.17
CA THR A 144 -9.07 -1.80 6.31
C THR A 144 -8.60 -3.17 5.79
N ALA A 145 -7.46 -3.61 6.29
CA ALA A 145 -6.91 -4.94 6.07
C ALA A 145 -7.11 -5.79 7.33
N THR A 146 -7.36 -7.08 7.15
CA THR A 146 -7.36 -8.08 8.21
C THR A 146 -6.23 -9.06 7.96
N LEU A 147 -5.24 -9.11 8.86
CA LEU A 147 -4.22 -10.14 8.85
C LEU A 147 -4.71 -11.31 9.69
N SER A 148 -4.42 -12.53 9.24
CA SER A 148 -4.77 -13.75 9.98
C SER A 148 -3.78 -14.87 9.73
N GLY A 149 -3.74 -15.84 10.65
CA GLY A 149 -2.93 -17.04 10.49
C GLY A 149 -3.08 -18.02 11.65
N THR A 150 -2.34 -19.12 11.59
CA THR A 150 -2.35 -20.18 12.61
C THR A 150 -0.94 -20.43 13.16
N LEU A 151 -0.79 -20.30 14.47
CA LEU A 151 0.42 -20.61 15.20
C LEU A 151 0.49 -22.11 15.49
N ASN A 152 1.69 -22.69 15.46
CA ASN A 152 1.90 -24.10 15.85
C ASN A 152 2.15 -24.28 17.35
N THR A 153 2.50 -23.20 18.06
CA THR A 153 2.93 -23.23 19.46
C THR A 153 2.38 -22.02 20.21
N THR A 154 2.17 -22.18 21.51
CA THR A 154 1.86 -21.12 22.47
C THR A 154 2.61 -21.43 23.79
N PRO A 155 2.96 -20.44 24.62
CA PRO A 155 2.80 -19.01 24.40
C PRO A 155 3.72 -18.46 23.32
N VAL A 156 3.33 -17.35 22.70
CA VAL A 156 4.14 -16.62 21.74
C VAL A 156 3.86 -15.13 21.82
N ASN A 157 4.90 -14.31 21.65
CA ASN A 157 4.81 -12.86 21.50
C ASN A 157 5.69 -12.41 20.34
N PHE A 158 5.20 -11.54 19.47
CA PHE A 158 5.99 -10.88 18.42
C PHE A 158 5.27 -9.64 17.92
N ASP A 159 6.01 -8.76 17.27
CA ASP A 159 5.48 -7.61 16.58
C ASP A 159 5.45 -7.87 15.07
N VAL A 160 4.41 -7.39 14.40
CA VAL A 160 4.29 -7.38 12.95
C VAL A 160 4.36 -5.93 12.51
N ASN A 161 5.50 -5.53 11.95
CA ASN A 161 5.69 -4.22 11.35
C ASN A 161 5.22 -4.27 9.92
N ILE A 162 4.22 -3.49 9.56
CA ILE A 162 3.68 -3.43 8.21
C ILE A 162 4.01 -2.07 7.64
N ASP A 163 4.42 -2.09 6.39
CA ASP A 163 4.88 -0.93 5.64
C ASP A 163 4.07 -0.85 4.35
N VAL A 164 3.48 0.33 4.10
CA VAL A 164 2.67 0.59 2.90
C VAL A 164 3.12 1.91 2.31
N GLU A 165 3.84 1.83 1.20
CA GLU A 165 4.24 3.01 0.44
C GLU A 165 3.16 3.34 -0.58
N VAL A 166 2.61 4.55 -0.47
CA VAL A 166 1.54 5.03 -1.33
C VAL A 166 1.96 6.35 -1.96
N THR A 167 1.77 6.46 -3.26
CA THR A 167 1.86 7.72 -4.01
C THR A 167 0.46 8.11 -4.47
N VAL A 168 0.06 9.34 -4.17
CA VAL A 168 -1.19 9.94 -4.60
C VAL A 168 -0.87 11.02 -5.61
N THR A 169 -1.44 10.92 -6.81
CA THR A 169 -1.34 11.95 -7.85
C THR A 169 -2.56 12.85 -7.78
N ILE A 170 -2.34 14.14 -7.63
CA ILE A 170 -3.35 15.18 -7.45
C ILE A 170 -3.31 16.11 -8.66
N ASP A 171 -4.45 16.43 -9.24
CA ASP A 171 -4.59 17.38 -10.35
C ASP A 171 -5.40 18.61 -9.93
N VAL A 172 -4.76 19.79 -9.96
CA VAL A 172 -5.35 21.03 -9.43
C VAL A 172 -6.16 21.84 -10.44
N ILE A 173 -6.37 21.35 -11.67
CA ILE A 173 -7.10 22.06 -12.73
C ILE A 173 -8.22 21.21 -13.35
#